data_AF-A0A940U7Z6-F1
#
_entry.id   AF-A0A940U7Z6-F1
#
_cell.length_a   1.000
_cell.length_b   1.000
_cell.length_c   1.000
_cell.angle_alpha   90.00
_cell.angle_beta   90.00
_cell.angle_gamma   90.00
#
_symmetry.space_group_name_H-M   'P 1'
#
loop_
_entity.id
_entity.type
_entity.pdbx_description
1 polymer ?
#
loop_
_entity_poly.entity_id
_entity_poly.type
_entity_poly.pdbx_seq_one_letter_code
_entity_poly.pdbx_strand_id
1 'polypeptide(L)' 'MNTLDLILQKTTTLPPYPVVVQKVLHLVDDPKSSAEDLVGVIQYDQALTAHILRVCNSAYFGLR' A
#
# COMPACT_ATOMS: atom_id res chain seq x y z
N MET A 1 11.93 -5.50 30.74
CA MET A 1 11.85 -5.78 29.30
C MET A 1 12.03 -4.47 28.58
N ASN A 2 13.06 -4.36 27.74
CA ASN A 2 13.36 -3.13 27.01
C ASN A 2 12.46 -3.04 25.77
N THR A 3 12.17 -1.83 25.28
CA THR A 3 11.31 -1.60 24.10
C THR A 3 11.81 -2.36 22.86
N LEU A 4 13.12 -2.54 22.75
CA LEU A 4 13.77 -3.28 21.67
C LEU A 4 13.37 -4.78 21.67
N ASP A 5 13.28 -5.40 22.85
CA ASP A 5 12.89 -6.80 23.01
C ASP A 5 11.43 -7.04 22.55
N LEU A 6 10.54 -6.08 22.83
CA LEU A 6 9.14 -6.11 22.44
C LEU A 6 8.95 -5.99 20.92
N ILE A 7 9.78 -5.17 20.26
CA ILE A 7 9.75 -5.01 18.80
C ILE A 7 10.26 -6.28 18.13
N LEU A 8 11.39 -6.84 18.62
CA LEU A 8 11.98 -8.07 18.08
C LEU A 8 11.01 -9.26 18.17
N GLN A 9 10.31 -9.39 19.30
CA GLN A 9 9.30 -10.45 19.49
C GLN A 9 8.15 -10.35 18.49
N LYS A 10 7.77 -9.12 18.07
CA LYS A 10 6.72 -8.88 17.07
C LYS A 10 7.19 -9.05 15.64
N THR A 11 8.47 -8.83 15.36
CA THR A 11 9.05 -8.99 14.00
C THR A 11 9.31 -10.45 13.61
N THR A 12 9.27 -11.41 14.54
CA THR A 12 9.46 -12.83 14.24
C THR A 12 8.43 -13.39 13.24
N THR A 13 7.27 -12.74 13.09
CA THR A 13 6.23 -13.13 12.13
C THR A 13 5.73 -11.92 11.35
N LEU A 14 6.56 -11.37 10.46
CA LEU A 14 6.09 -10.44 9.45
C LEU A 14 5.34 -11.23 8.36
N PRO A 15 4.07 -10.90 8.07
CA PRO A 15 3.37 -11.54 6.97
C PRO A 15 4.10 -11.22 5.66
N PRO A 16 4.10 -12.15 4.68
CA PRO A 16 4.65 -11.86 3.36
C PRO A 16 3.89 -10.67 2.78
N TYR A 17 4.63 -9.66 2.35
CA TYR A 17 4.04 -8.50 1.71
C TYR A 17 3.58 -8.89 0.30
N PRO A 18 2.34 -8.58 -0.11
CA PRO A 18 1.88 -8.94 -1.45
C PRO A 18 2.75 -8.28 -2.52
N VAL A 19 3.10 -9.03 -3.57
CA VAL A 19 3.95 -8.55 -4.69
C VAL A 19 3.40 -7.26 -5.31
N VAL A 20 2.08 -7.13 -5.37
CA VAL A 20 1.38 -5.93 -5.84
C VAL A 20 1.84 -4.69 -5.07
N VAL A 21 1.94 -4.78 -3.75
CA VAL A 21 2.25 -3.61 -2.93
C VAL A 21 3.73 -3.22 -3.00
N GLN A 22 4.65 -4.19 -3.19
CA GLN A 22 6.05 -3.87 -3.49
C GLN A 22 6.19 -3.10 -4.81
N LYS A 23 5.45 -3.51 -5.85
CA LYS A 23 5.44 -2.81 -7.14
C LYS A 23 4.85 -1.41 -7.03
N VAL A 24 3.75 -1.26 -6.27
CA VAL A 24 3.15 0.04 -5.97
C VAL A 24 4.19 0.96 -5.32
N LEU A 25 4.83 0.53 -4.23
CA LEU A 25 5.84 1.34 -3.53
C LEU A 25 6.97 1.79 -4.48
N HIS A 26 7.46 0.89 -5.32
CA HIS A 26 8.49 1.23 -6.30
C HIS A 26 8.03 2.28 -7.32
N LEU A 27 6.79 2.18 -7.81
CA LEU A 27 6.23 3.16 -8.74
C LEU A 27 6.06 4.52 -8.08
N VAL A 28 5.52 4.58 -6.85
CA VAL A 28 5.28 5.87 -6.19
C VAL A 28 6.59 6.62 -5.89
N ASP A 29 7.69 5.89 -5.67
CA ASP A 29 9.03 6.47 -5.46
C ASP A 29 9.74 6.87 -6.76
N ASP A 30 9.27 6.43 -7.94
CA ASP A 30 9.85 6.82 -9.23
C ASP A 30 9.20 8.11 -9.75
N PRO A 31 9.96 9.23 -9.85
CA PRO A 31 9.43 10.50 -10.36
C PRO A 31 9.05 10.47 -11.86
N LYS A 32 9.39 9.41 -12.58
CA LYS A 32 8.99 9.22 -13.99
C LYS A 32 7.71 8.39 -14.14
N SER A 33 7.19 7.83 -13.06
CA SER A 33 5.96 7.04 -13.10
C SER A 33 4.73 7.92 -13.32
N SER A 34 3.72 7.33 -13.95
CA SER A 34 2.42 7.94 -14.18
C SER A 34 1.32 7.27 -13.33
N ALA A 35 0.16 7.92 -13.26
CA ALA A 35 -1.02 7.31 -12.64
C ALA A 35 -1.46 6.04 -13.39
N GLU A 36 -1.33 6.02 -14.72
CA GLU A 36 -1.59 4.85 -15.56
C GLU A 36 -0.71 3.66 -15.20
N ASP A 37 0.57 3.88 -14.87
CA ASP A 37 1.47 2.80 -14.43
C ASP A 37 0.97 2.16 -13.12
N LEU A 38 0.49 3.00 -12.19
CA LEU A 38 -0.08 2.53 -10.93
C LEU A 38 -1.37 1.74 -11.17
N VAL A 39 -2.26 2.23 -12.04
CA VAL A 39 -3.47 1.51 -12.46
C VAL A 39 -3.11 0.14 -13.05
N GLY A 40 -2.06 0.09 -13.87
CA GLY A 40 -1.48 -1.12 -14.45
C GLY A 40 -1.24 -2.23 -13.44
N VAL A 41 -0.82 -1.86 -12.23
CA VAL A 41 -0.47 -2.77 -11.14
C VAL A 41 -1.68 -3.12 -10.26
N ILE A 42 -2.51 -2.14 -9.90
CA ILE A 42 -3.59 -2.35 -8.92
C ILE A 42 -4.87 -2.94 -9.51
N GLN A 43 -5.13 -2.75 -10.82
CA GLN A 43 -6.40 -3.12 -11.46
C GLN A 43 -6.76 -4.61 -11.34
N TYR A 44 -5.75 -5.48 -11.16
CA TYR A 44 -5.94 -6.92 -11.03
C TYR A 44 -6.20 -7.37 -9.58
N ASP A 45 -6.00 -6.48 -8.61
CA ASP A 45 -6.31 -6.72 -7.18
C ASP A 45 -7.60 -5.97 -6.82
N GLN A 46 -8.71 -6.73 -6.78
CA GLN A 46 -10.04 -6.19 -6.49
C GLN A 46 -10.13 -5.62 -5.07
N ALA A 47 -9.46 -6.23 -4.10
CA ALA A 47 -9.52 -5.79 -2.70
C ALA A 47 -8.79 -4.46 -2.53
N LEU A 48 -7.59 -4.35 -3.10
CA LEU A 48 -6.80 -3.11 -3.10
C LEU A 48 -7.52 -1.99 -3.87
N THR A 49 -8.04 -2.31 -5.06
CA THR A 49 -8.79 -1.35 -5.88
C THR A 49 -10.00 -0.80 -5.13
N ALA A 50 -10.82 -1.67 -4.53
CA ALA A 50 -11.99 -1.26 -3.76
C ALA A 50 -11.60 -0.43 -2.53
N HIS A 51 -10.48 -0.76 -1.88
CA HIS A 51 -9.97 0.01 -0.75
C HIS A 51 -9.57 1.43 -1.17
N ILE A 52 -8.82 1.57 -2.27
CA ILE A 52 -8.40 2.88 -2.80
C ILE A 52 -9.62 3.73 -3.15
N LEU A 53 -10.59 3.18 -3.89
CA LEU A 53 -11.83 3.89 -4.24
C LEU A 53 -12.60 4.36 -3.01
N ARG A 54 -12.68 3.54 -1.96
CA ARG A 54 -13.30 3.93 -0.69
C ARG A 54 -12.57 5.10 -0.03
N VAL A 55 -11.23 5.11 -0.05
CA VAL A 55 -10.43 6.21 0.48
C VAL A 55 -10.65 7.48 -0.34
N CYS A 56 -10.62 7.39 -1.67
CA CYS A 56 -10.91 8.53 -2.56
C CYS A 56 -12.29 9.14 -2.30
N ASN A 57 -13.29 8.30 -2.05
CA ASN A 57 -14.67 8.72 -1.74
C ASN A 57 -14.89 9.05 -0.25
N SER A 58 -13.85 9.04 0.58
CA SER A 58 -13.98 9.40 2.00
C SER A 58 -14.17 10.90 2.19
N ALA A 59 -14.77 11.33 3.31
CA ALA A 59 -14.99 12.75 3.60
C ALA A 59 -13.70 13.60 3.57
N TYR A 60 -12.54 12.99 3.80
CA TYR A 60 -11.25 13.68 3.74
C TYR A 60 -10.82 14.00 2.30
N PHE A 61 -11.06 13.10 1.35
CA PHE A 61 -10.60 13.22 -0.03
C PHE A 61 -11.71 13.65 -1.01
N GLY A 62 -12.96 13.24 -0.78
CA GLY A 62 -14.09 13.38 -1.72
C GLY A 62 -14.90 14.67 -1.59
N LEU A 63 -14.61 15.55 -0.62
CA LEU A 63 -15.27 16.87 -0.48
C LEU A 63 -14.47 18.02 -1.11
N ARG A 64 -13.61 17.72 -2.09
CA ARG A 64 -12.89 18.71 -2.90
C ARG A 64 -13.50 18.86 -4.28
#